data_AF-A0A9D1CD76-F1
#
_entry.id   AF-A0A9D1CD76-F1
#
_cell.length_a   1.000
_cell.length_b   1.000
_cell.length_c   1.000
_cell.angle_alpha   90.00
_cell.angle_beta   90.00
_cell.angle_gamma   90.00
#
_symmetry.space_group_name_H-M   'P 1'
#
loop_
_entity.id
_entity.type
_entity.pdbx_description
1 polymer ?
#
loop_
_entity_poly.entity_id
_entity_poly.type
_entity_poly.pdbx_seq_one_letter_code
_entity_poly.pdbx_strand_id
1 'polypeptide(L)'
;MGNPVLGTFKYWINPKDYIKTSEGTTKLSKWAKKIYKQNNYQCLACGYRAGGNIRLEAHHIVPKSINPKLAYRLSNGVTLCSKCHRTDDDAYHAVCGIKGSVELFEKWLSYKTKKDVKEKIYIDNNTIFIIVVLVIITGVYIGVKI
;
A
#
# COMPACT_ATOMS: atom_id res chain seq x y z
N MET A 1 23.52 -31.76 7.61
CA MET A 1 23.74 -30.31 7.47
C MET A 1 22.41 -29.64 7.71
N GLY A 2 22.28 -28.98 8.86
CA GLY A 2 20.99 -28.61 9.43
C GLY A 2 20.37 -27.40 8.76
N ASN A 3 19.06 -27.46 8.57
CA ASN A 3 18.22 -26.27 8.58
C ASN A 3 16.92 -26.63 9.32
N PRO A 4 16.75 -26.23 10.59
CA PRO A 4 15.50 -26.50 11.26
C PRO A 4 14.71 -25.21 11.51
N VAL A 5 13.47 -25.30 11.02
CA VAL A 5 12.22 -24.73 11.53
C VAL A 5 11.82 -23.33 11.08
N LEU A 6 11.03 -23.35 10.01
CA LEU A 6 9.88 -22.47 9.76
C LEU A 6 9.14 -22.12 11.06
N GLY A 7 9.42 -20.93 11.59
CA GLY A 7 8.68 -20.32 12.68
C GLY A 7 7.24 -20.06 12.24
N THR A 8 6.31 -20.72 12.92
CA THR A 8 4.87 -20.76 12.64
C THR A 8 4.22 -19.36 12.65
N PHE A 9 3.67 -18.94 11.52
CA PHE A 9 2.72 -17.83 11.44
C PHE A 9 1.36 -18.27 12.01
N LYS A 10 1.30 -18.49 13.32
CA LYS A 10 0.04 -18.65 14.05
C LYS A 10 -0.49 -17.24 14.39
N TYR A 11 -1.82 -17.09 14.40
CA TYR A 11 -2.61 -15.85 14.60
C TYR A 11 -2.97 -15.07 13.32
N TRP A 12 -3.79 -15.73 12.50
CA TRP A 12 -4.87 -15.05 11.79
C TRP A 12 -5.82 -14.42 12.83
N ILE A 13 -5.96 -13.09 12.81
CA ILE A 13 -6.94 -12.38 13.64
C ILE A 13 -8.07 -11.97 12.70
N ASN A 14 -9.29 -12.37 13.07
CA ASN A 14 -10.54 -12.07 12.37
C ASN A 14 -10.75 -10.53 12.36
N PRO A 15 -11.24 -9.90 11.28
CA PRO A 15 -11.40 -8.44 11.23
C PRO A 15 -12.32 -7.86 12.31
N LYS A 16 -13.28 -8.66 12.82
CA LYS A 16 -14.16 -8.29 13.93
C LYS A 16 -13.47 -8.38 15.31
N ASP A 17 -12.33 -9.08 15.38
CA ASP A 17 -11.48 -9.23 16.57
C ASP A 17 -10.31 -8.22 16.60
N TYR A 18 -10.28 -7.26 15.66
CA TYR A 18 -9.37 -6.09 15.73
C TYR A 18 -9.64 -5.19 16.94
N ILE A 19 -10.69 -5.49 17.71
CA ILE A 19 -11.04 -4.82 18.96
C ILE A 19 -10.69 -5.78 20.12
N LYS A 20 -9.78 -5.34 21.01
CA LYS A 20 -9.27 -6.00 22.23
C LYS A 20 -8.13 -7.02 22.06
N THR A 21 -6.97 -6.57 21.58
CA THR A 21 -5.72 -6.90 22.29
C THR A 21 -4.87 -5.64 22.42
N SER A 22 -4.90 -5.06 23.62
CA SER A 22 -4.22 -3.82 24.01
C SER A 22 -4.62 -2.56 23.22
N GLU A 23 -5.26 -1.61 23.90
CA GLU A 23 -4.86 -0.24 23.65
C GLU A 23 -3.34 -0.21 23.80
N GLY A 24 -2.61 -0.12 22.69
CA GLY A 24 -1.16 -0.02 22.79
C GLY A 24 -0.82 1.15 23.72
N THR A 25 -0.31 0.83 24.90
CA THR A 25 0.07 1.79 25.95
C THR A 25 1.33 2.55 25.55
N THR A 26 2.05 2.05 24.54
CA THR A 26 3.32 2.57 24.08
C THR A 26 3.18 3.79 23.17
N LYS A 27 4.17 4.67 23.21
CA LYS A 27 4.25 5.86 22.34
C LYS A 27 4.16 5.51 20.85
N LEU A 28 4.77 4.39 20.44
CA LEU A 28 4.79 3.92 19.06
C LEU A 28 3.41 3.52 18.55
N SER A 29 2.66 2.74 19.34
CA SER A 29 1.31 2.30 18.94
C SER A 29 0.31 3.46 18.89
N LYS A 30 0.39 4.40 19.84
CA LYS A 30 -0.39 5.64 19.80
C LYS A 30 -0.07 6.48 18.56
N TRP A 31 1.21 6.61 18.20
CA TRP A 31 1.63 7.28 16.97
C TRP A 31 1.09 6.56 15.73
N ALA A 32 1.27 5.24 15.61
CA ALA A 32 0.80 4.45 14.48
C ALA A 32 -0.72 4.59 14.26
N LYS A 33 -1.53 4.55 15.33
CA LYS A 33 -2.99 4.78 15.24
C LYS A 33 -3.33 6.15 14.65
N LYS A 34 -2.58 7.19 15.01
CA LYS A 34 -2.77 8.54 14.45
C LYS A 34 -2.40 8.59 12.96
N ILE A 35 -1.31 7.92 12.56
CA ILE A 35 -0.92 7.78 11.16
C ILE A 35 -2.00 7.06 10.35
N TYR A 36 -2.53 5.94 10.85
CA TYR A 36 -3.62 5.21 10.18
C TYR A 36 -4.84 6.09 9.99
N LYS A 37 -5.26 6.81 11.04
CA LYS A 37 -6.40 7.72 10.97
C LYS A 37 -6.16 8.84 9.95
N GLN A 38 -4.97 9.45 9.94
CA GLN A 38 -4.60 10.51 8.99
C GLN A 38 -4.62 10.03 7.53
N ASN A 39 -4.27 8.76 7.28
CA ASN A 39 -4.30 8.18 5.95
C ASN A 39 -5.56 7.36 5.67
N ASN A 40 -6.67 7.67 6.36
CA ASN A 40 -7.98 7.05 6.15
C ASN A 40 -7.97 5.51 6.22
N TYR A 41 -7.10 4.94 7.05
CA TYR A 41 -6.87 3.50 7.21
C TYR A 41 -6.59 2.81 5.87
N GLN A 42 -5.80 3.46 5.02
CA GLN A 42 -5.48 3.01 3.68
C GLN A 42 -3.97 2.99 3.45
N CYS A 43 -3.47 1.93 2.81
CA CYS A 43 -2.12 1.86 2.31
C CYS A 43 -1.93 2.93 1.23
N LEU A 44 -0.93 3.81 1.41
CA LEU A 44 -0.64 4.87 0.45
C LEU A 44 -0.10 4.33 -0.89
N ALA A 45 0.54 3.16 -0.88
CA ALA A 45 1.13 2.57 -2.07
C ALA A 45 0.07 1.92 -2.98
N CYS A 46 -0.76 1.02 -2.43
CA CYS A 46 -1.69 0.21 -3.22
C CYS A 46 -3.18 0.44 -2.95
N GLY A 47 -3.51 1.35 -2.05
CA GLY A 47 -4.90 1.67 -1.73
C GLY A 47 -5.64 0.60 -0.92
N TYR A 48 -4.98 -0.48 -0.46
CA TYR A 48 -5.59 -1.47 0.42
C TYR A 48 -6.11 -0.82 1.71
N ARG A 49 -7.37 -1.11 2.09
CA ARG A 49 -8.02 -0.58 3.29
C ARG A 49 -8.04 -1.63 4.41
N ALA A 50 -7.98 -1.18 5.66
CA ALA A 50 -8.13 -2.07 6.82
C ALA A 50 -9.45 -2.86 6.76
N GLY A 51 -9.46 -4.06 7.36
CA GLY A 51 -10.66 -4.91 7.46
C GLY A 51 -10.56 -6.28 6.76
N GLY A 52 -9.44 -6.57 6.09
CA GLY A 52 -9.15 -7.89 5.52
C GLY A 52 -7.93 -8.57 6.17
N ASN A 53 -7.33 -9.52 5.45
CA ASN A 53 -6.25 -10.39 5.95
C ASN A 53 -4.86 -9.73 5.97
N ILE A 54 -4.71 -8.54 5.40
CA ILE A 54 -3.44 -7.80 5.35
C ILE A 54 -3.45 -6.71 6.43
N ARG A 55 -2.37 -6.63 7.22
CA ARG A 55 -2.22 -5.65 8.30
C ARG A 55 -1.73 -4.30 7.77
N LEU A 56 -2.15 -3.21 8.43
CA LEU A 56 -1.56 -1.88 8.22
C LEU A 56 -0.44 -1.62 9.21
N GLU A 57 0.59 -0.92 8.75
CA GLU A 57 1.81 -0.60 9.46
C GLU A 57 2.19 0.86 9.22
N ALA A 58 2.69 1.52 10.26
CA ALA A 58 3.13 2.91 10.17
C ALA A 58 4.61 2.92 9.78
N HIS A 59 4.87 3.43 8.58
CA HIS A 59 6.22 3.60 8.05
C HIS A 59 6.77 4.97 8.44
N HIS A 60 8.06 5.04 8.79
CA HIS A 60 8.75 6.30 9.04
C HIS A 60 9.41 6.79 7.76
N ILE A 61 9.03 7.97 7.25
CA ILE A 61 9.62 8.55 6.02
C ILE A 61 11.11 8.85 6.25
N VAL A 62 11.45 9.50 7.37
CA VAL A 62 12.82 9.64 7.88
C VAL A 62 13.03 8.57 8.96
N PRO A 63 13.98 7.64 8.77
CA PRO A 63 14.21 6.58 9.74
C PRO A 63 14.55 7.13 11.12
N LYS A 64 13.98 6.53 12.17
CA LYS A 64 14.24 6.91 13.57
C LYS A 64 15.74 6.91 13.92
N SER A 65 16.53 6.01 13.32
CA SER A 65 17.99 5.96 13.53
C SER A 65 18.74 7.16 12.95
N ILE A 66 18.18 7.80 11.92
CA ILE A 66 18.78 8.99 11.27
C ILE A 66 18.37 10.25 12.03
N ASN A 67 17.09 10.39 12.39
CA ASN A 67 16.62 11.52 13.18
C ASN A 67 15.59 11.10 14.24
N PRO A 68 16.06 10.78 15.47
CA PRO A 68 15.18 10.37 16.56
C PRO A 68 14.14 11.43 16.96
N LYS A 69 14.42 12.72 16.72
CA LYS A 69 13.51 13.84 17.05
C LYS A 69 12.25 13.82 16.18
N LEU A 70 12.31 13.22 14.99
CA LEU A 70 11.18 13.12 14.06
C LEU A 70 10.34 11.85 14.25
N ALA A 71 10.82 10.87 15.03
CA ALA A 71 10.24 9.52 15.08
C ALA A 71 8.73 9.48 15.33
N TYR A 72 8.19 10.42 16.11
CA TYR A 72 6.75 10.45 16.45
C TYR A 72 6.03 11.70 15.95
N ARG A 73 6.65 12.46 15.03
CA ARG A 73 5.95 13.54 14.31
C ARG A 73 4.96 12.89 13.33
N LEU A 74 3.75 13.43 13.26
CA LEU A 74 2.75 12.92 12.32
C LEU A 74 3.16 13.12 10.86
N SER A 75 3.87 14.22 10.58
CA SER A 75 4.46 14.50 9.26
C SER A 75 5.54 13.51 8.83
N ASN A 76 6.08 12.71 9.75
CA ASN A 76 7.12 11.71 9.46
C ASN A 76 6.56 10.29 9.30
N GLY A 77 5.23 10.15 9.25
CA GLY A 77 4.58 8.85 9.19
C GLY A 77 3.63 8.72 8.00
N VAL A 78 3.61 7.54 7.41
CA VAL A 78 2.63 7.12 6.40
C VAL A 78 2.16 5.70 6.66
N THR A 79 0.96 5.39 6.19
CA THR A 79 0.35 4.07 6.32
C THR A 79 0.69 3.22 5.11
N LEU A 80 1.31 2.07 5.34
CA LEU A 80 1.53 1.03 4.34
C LEU A 80 0.90 -0.28 4.81
N CYS A 81 0.47 -1.15 3.89
CA CYS A 81 0.13 -2.51 4.26
C CYS A 81 1.41 -3.35 4.43
N SER A 82 1.36 -4.44 5.20
CA SER A 82 2.52 -5.30 5.47
C SER A 82 3.16 -5.83 4.17
N LYS A 83 2.35 -6.02 3.12
CA LYS A 83 2.79 -6.37 1.76
C LYS A 83 3.72 -5.34 1.15
N CYS A 84 3.22 -4.12 0.94
CA CYS A 84 4.02 -3.03 0.37
C CYS A 84 5.14 -2.56 1.31
N HIS A 85 5.03 -2.80 2.62
CA HIS A 85 6.05 -2.36 3.57
C HIS A 85 7.25 -3.31 3.63
N ARG A 86 7.02 -4.64 3.71
CA ARG A 86 8.08 -5.60 4.03
C ARG A 86 8.01 -7.00 3.41
N THR A 87 6.85 -7.51 2.96
CA THR A 87 6.73 -8.94 2.59
C THR A 87 6.81 -9.23 1.10
N ASP A 88 6.32 -8.33 0.24
CA ASP A 88 6.36 -8.57 -1.21
C ASP A 88 7.77 -8.28 -1.76
N ASP A 89 8.12 -8.89 -2.89
CA ASP A 89 9.44 -8.72 -3.52
C ASP A 89 9.71 -7.25 -3.92
N ASP A 90 8.65 -6.49 -4.22
CA ASP A 90 8.72 -5.07 -4.52
C ASP A 90 8.31 -4.16 -3.35
N ALA A 91 8.31 -4.71 -2.12
CA ALA A 91 8.08 -3.95 -0.90
C ALA A 91 9.21 -2.93 -0.64
N TYR A 92 8.87 -1.83 0.04
CA TYR A 92 9.84 -0.77 0.33
C TYR A 92 11.10 -1.30 1.01
N HIS A 93 10.98 -2.10 2.07
CA HIS A 93 12.17 -2.59 2.77
C HIS A 93 12.95 -3.66 2.01
N ALA A 94 12.34 -4.33 1.03
CA ALA A 94 13.05 -5.25 0.13
C ALA A 94 13.86 -4.47 -0.91
N VAL A 95 13.28 -3.40 -1.48
CA VAL A 95 13.90 -2.62 -2.57
C VAL A 95 14.84 -1.53 -2.08
N CYS A 96 14.45 -0.79 -1.04
CA CYS A 96 15.13 0.41 -0.56
C CYS A 96 15.85 0.21 0.79
N GLY A 97 15.68 -0.96 1.41
CA GLY A 97 16.25 -1.29 2.71
C GLY A 97 15.55 -0.64 3.91
N ILE A 98 15.97 -1.01 5.12
CA ILE A 98 15.35 -0.56 6.38
C ILE A 98 15.61 0.93 6.66
N LYS A 99 16.73 1.47 6.17
CA LYS A 99 17.18 2.85 6.36
C LYS A 99 17.17 3.65 5.06
N GLY A 100 16.32 3.30 4.10
CA GLY A 100 16.21 4.05 2.84
C GLY A 100 15.95 5.54 3.09
N SER A 101 16.45 6.37 2.18
CA SER A 101 16.29 7.84 2.26
C SER A 101 14.87 8.26 1.88
N VAL A 102 14.52 9.51 2.21
CA VAL A 102 13.27 10.13 1.78
C VAL A 102 13.13 10.07 0.26
N GLU A 103 14.21 10.35 -0.46
CA GLU A 103 14.24 10.30 -1.92
C GLU A 103 13.94 8.90 -2.47
N LEU A 104 14.49 7.84 -1.85
CA LEU A 104 14.18 6.47 -2.24
C LEU A 104 12.71 6.13 -1.96
N PHE A 105 12.17 6.58 -0.82
CA PHE A 105 10.77 6.40 -0.48
C PHE A 105 9.84 7.07 -1.51
N GLU A 106 10.11 8.32 -1.88
CA GLU A 106 9.34 9.06 -2.88
C GLU A 106 9.39 8.40 -4.26
N LYS A 107 10.59 7.97 -4.70
CA LYS A 107 10.77 7.25 -5.96
C LYS A 107 10.01 5.93 -5.97
N TRP A 108 10.13 5.14 -4.91
CA TRP A 108 9.42 3.87 -4.76
C TRP A 108 7.90 4.06 -4.76
N LEU A 109 7.40 5.05 -4.02
CA LEU A 109 5.96 5.33 -3.95
C LEU A 109 5.39 5.77 -5.30
N SER A 110 6.10 6.65 -6.02
CA SER A 110 5.74 7.08 -7.38
C SER A 110 5.69 5.92 -8.36
N TYR A 111 6.66 4.99 -8.28
CA TYR A 111 6.65 3.77 -9.08
C TYR A 111 5.47 2.86 -8.74
N LYS A 112 5.26 2.58 -7.45
CA LYS A 112 4.26 1.61 -6.97
C LYS A 112 2.83 2.06 -7.29
N THR A 113 2.51 3.32 -7.02
CA THR A 113 1.20 3.92 -7.33
C THR A 113 0.90 3.93 -8.83
N LYS A 114 1.90 4.15 -9.69
CA LYS A 114 1.73 4.06 -11.16
C LYS A 114 1.56 2.63 -11.66
N LYS A 115 2.26 1.65 -11.07
CA LYS A 115 2.09 0.23 -11.37
C LYS A 115 0.67 -0.23 -11.05
N ASP A 116 0.15 0.15 -9.90
CA ASP A 116 -1.22 -0.18 -9.49
C ASP A 116 -2.29 0.51 -10.37
N VAL A 117 -2.00 1.68 -10.95
CA VAL A 117 -2.86 2.30 -11.98
C VAL A 117 -2.76 1.56 -13.32
N LYS A 118 -1.56 1.18 -13.77
CA LYS A 118 -1.38 0.45 -15.04
C LYS A 118 -1.96 -0.96 -15.02
N GLU A 119 -1.95 -1.63 -13.87
CA GLU A 119 -2.63 -2.93 -13.69
C GLU A 119 -4.16 -2.78 -13.54
N LYS A 120 -4.66 -1.64 -13.05
CA LYS A 120 -6.11 -1.30 -13.09
C LYS A 120 -6.61 -0.89 -14.48
N ILE A 121 -5.72 -0.46 -15.37
CA ILE A 121 -6.04 -0.22 -16.79
C ILE A 121 -5.83 -1.53 -17.56
N TYR A 122 -6.42 -2.63 -17.09
CA TYR A 122 -6.63 -3.85 -17.88
C TYR A 122 -7.95 -4.52 -17.47
N ILE A 123 -8.98 -4.24 -18.28
CA ILE A 123 -10.13 -5.08 -18.64
C ILE A 123 -11.14 -5.40 -17.53
N ASP A 124 -12.09 -4.48 -17.32
CA ASP A 124 -13.50 -4.89 -17.21
C ASP A 124 -14.07 -4.92 -18.64
N ASN A 125 -14.01 -6.08 -19.30
CA ASN A 125 -14.77 -6.36 -20.52
C ASN A 125 -16.24 -6.73 -20.19
N ASN A 126 -16.73 -6.42 -18.98
CA ASN A 126 -18.09 -6.76 -18.60
C ASN A 126 -18.68 -5.75 -17.59
N THR A 127 -19.13 -4.60 -18.11
CA THR A 127 -19.86 -3.50 -17.45
C THR A 127 -18.92 -2.33 -17.14
N ILE A 128 -18.97 -1.20 -17.87
CA ILE A 128 -20.10 -0.28 -17.90
C ILE A 128 -20.45 0.14 -19.34
N PHE A 129 -21.61 -0.33 -19.77
CA PHE A 129 -22.61 0.31 -20.65
C PHE A 129 -22.11 1.26 -21.76
N ILE A 130 -22.26 0.75 -23.00
CA ILE A 130 -22.97 1.37 -24.13
C ILE A 130 -22.50 2.78 -24.54
N ILE A 131 -22.06 2.87 -25.81
CA ILE A 131 -21.68 4.07 -26.60
C ILE A 131 -20.17 4.32 -26.69
N VAL A 132 -19.42 3.35 -27.21
CA VAL A 132 -18.48 3.65 -28.32
C VAL A 132 -18.75 2.61 -29.40
N VAL A 133 -19.71 3.00 -30.25
CA VAL A 133 -20.18 2.30 -31.43
C VAL A 133 -19.01 1.99 -32.36
N LEU A 134 -18.75 0.70 -32.59
CA LEU A 134 -18.62 0.06 -33.91
C LEU A 134 -18.16 0.95 -35.09
N VAL A 135 -16.92 1.47 -35.12
CA VAL A 135 -16.34 2.02 -36.37
C VAL A 135 -14.86 1.67 -36.58
N ILE A 136 -14.39 0.48 -36.17
CA ILE A 136 -13.02 0.04 -36.52
C ILE A 136 -12.96 -1.31 -37.28
N ILE A 137 -14.07 -2.05 -37.43
CA ILE A 137 -14.00 -3.40 -38.06
C ILE A 137 -14.68 -3.55 -39.44
N THR A 138 -15.38 -2.55 -39.98
CA THR A 138 -16.06 -2.71 -41.30
C THR A 138 -15.67 -1.74 -42.41
N GLY A 139 -14.56 -0.99 -42.29
CA GLY A 139 -13.96 -0.35 -43.47
C GLY A 139 -14.91 0.48 -44.35
N VAL A 140 -15.84 1.23 -43.76
CA VAL A 140 -16.64 2.23 -44.48
C VAL A 140 -16.27 3.61 -43.95
N TYR A 141 -15.51 4.35 -44.76
CA TYR A 141 -15.34 5.78 -44.58
C TYR A 141 -16.58 6.49 -45.11
N ILE A 142 -17.42 7.01 -44.23
CA ILE A 142 -18.35 8.10 -44.59
C ILE A 142 -17.74 9.37 -44.03
N GLY A 143 -17.02 10.08 -44.90
CA GLY A 143 -16.62 11.45 -44.64
C GLY A 143 -17.82 12.36 -44.74
N VAL A 144 -18.06 13.15 -43.71
CA VAL A 144 -18.81 14.41 -43.83
C VAL A 144 -18.02 15.47 -43.08
N LYS A 145 -17.39 16.36 -43.86
CA LYS A 145 -17.15 17.74 -43.44
C LYS A 145 -18.52 18.43 -43.52
N ILE A 146 -18.90 19.11 -42.43
CA ILE A 146 -20.04 20.04 -42.26
C ILE A 146 -21.12 20.00 -43.34
#